data_AF-A0A844X8G7-F1
#
_entry.id   AF-A0A844X8G7-F1
#
_cell.length_a   1.000
_cell.length_b   1.000
_cell.length_c   1.000
_cell.angle_alpha   90.00
_cell.angle_beta   90.00
_cell.angle_gamma   90.00
#
_symmetry.space_group_name_H-M   'P 1'
#
loop_
_entity.id
_entity.type
_entity.pdbx_description
1 polymer ?
#
loop_
_entity_poly.entity_id
_entity_poly.type
_entity_poly.pdbx_seq_one_letter_code
_entity_poly.pdbx_strand_id
1 'polypeptide(L)' 'MTYISEANLFRLIIKSKQEKAVIFEEWVMEDLLSTIRKTGSYSLTINSEQQQNWHLLLGEYCPYIKPDHLSTLWQWLAQQ' A
#
# COMPACT_ATOMS: atom_id res chain seq x y z
N MET A 1 -19.85 -12.03 6.75
CA MET A 1 -18.73 -11.07 6.77
C MET A 1 -19.05 -9.98 5.76
N THR A 2 -18.95 -8.71 6.16
CA THR A 2 -19.25 -7.58 5.27
C THR A 2 -17.95 -7.13 4.65
N TYR A 3 -17.81 -7.31 3.34
CA TYR A 3 -16.64 -6.86 2.60
C TYR A 3 -16.88 -5.43 2.09
N ILE A 4 -15.90 -4.57 2.30
CA ILE A 4 -15.89 -3.25 1.69
C ILE A 4 -15.13 -3.34 0.38
N SER A 5 -15.69 -2.75 -0.68
CA SER A 5 -14.96 -2.57 -1.94
C SER A 5 -13.86 -1.52 -1.76
N GLU A 6 -12.77 -1.63 -2.51
CA GLU A 6 -11.66 -0.68 -2.53
C GLU A 6 -12.11 0.78 -2.72
N ALA A 7 -13.03 1.04 -3.67
CA ALA A 7 -13.59 2.38 -3.87
C ALA A 7 -14.28 2.94 -2.62
N ASN A 8 -14.95 2.07 -1.84
CA ASN A 8 -15.60 2.48 -0.59
C ASN A 8 -14.60 2.64 0.55
N LEU A 9 -13.49 1.89 0.54
CA LEU A 9 -12.38 2.10 1.47
C LEU A 9 -11.75 3.48 1.26
N PHE A 10 -11.41 3.85 0.02
CA PHE A 10 -10.84 5.18 -0.25
C PHE A 10 -11.80 6.30 0.13
N ARG A 11 -13.10 6.16 -0.16
CA ARG A 11 -14.13 7.12 0.30
C ARG A 11 -14.18 7.26 1.81
N LEU A 12 -13.99 6.16 2.55
CA LEU A 12 -13.94 6.21 4.02
C LEU A 12 -12.68 6.93 4.51
N ILE A 13 -11.53 6.68 3.89
CA ILE A 13 -10.26 7.32 4.27
C ILE A 13 -10.35 8.83 4.04
N ILE A 14 -10.77 9.27 2.86
CA ILE A 14 -10.92 10.70 2.51
C ILE A 14 -11.93 11.41 3.43
N LYS A 15 -12.95 10.71 3.93
CA LYS A 15 -13.94 11.31 4.84
C LYS A 15 -13.52 11.26 6.32
N SER A 16 -12.41 10.60 6.64
CA SER A 16 -11.96 10.41 8.02
C SER A 16 -11.26 11.66 8.54
N LYS A 17 -11.51 12.01 9.81
CA LYS A 17 -10.85 13.14 10.50
C LYS A 17 -9.57 12.73 11.25
N GLN A 18 -9.14 11.47 11.13
CA GLN A 18 -7.90 11.04 11.77
C GLN A 18 -6.70 11.67 11.07
N GLU A 19 -5.72 12.13 11.84
CA GLU A 19 -4.51 12.79 11.32
C GLU A 19 -3.81 11.97 10.23
N LYS A 20 -3.67 10.65 10.43
CA LYS A 20 -3.10 9.73 9.43
C LYS A 20 -3.88 9.69 8.12
N ALA A 21 -5.20 9.83 8.19
CA ALA A 21 -6.05 9.81 7.01
C ALA A 21 -5.98 11.14 6.24
N VAL A 22 -5.87 12.26 6.95
CA VAL A 22 -5.66 13.58 6.35
C VAL A 22 -4.32 13.63 5.61
N ILE A 23 -3.24 13.15 6.23
CA ILE A 23 -1.91 13.05 5.59
C ILE A 23 -1.99 12.20 4.31
N PHE A 24 -2.72 11.08 4.36
CA PHE A 24 -2.90 10.23 3.19
C PHE A 24 -3.72 10.95 2.10
N GLU A 25 -4.79 11.64 2.46
CA GLU A 25 -5.60 12.42 1.52
C GLU A 25 -4.77 13.50 0.83
N GLU A 26 -4.01 14.30 1.60
CA GLU A 26 -3.12 15.33 1.08
C GLU A 26 -2.09 14.73 0.12
N TRP A 27 -1.45 13.63 0.50
CA TRP A 27 -0.50 12.92 -0.35
C TRP A 27 -1.14 12.41 -1.64
N VAL A 28 -2.36 11.85 -1.57
CA VAL A 28 -3.09 11.40 -2.76
C VAL A 28 -3.38 12.58 -3.69
N MET A 29 -3.84 13.71 -3.16
CA MET A 29 -4.25 14.86 -3.95
C MET A 29 -3.06 15.61 -4.56
N GLU A 30 -2.03 15.89 -3.77
CA GLU A 30 -0.92 16.76 -4.15
C GLU A 30 0.19 16.04 -4.91
N ASP A 31 0.49 14.79 -4.54
CA ASP A 31 1.59 14.03 -5.12
C ASP A 31 1.06 12.99 -6.11
N LEU A 32 0.28 12.01 -5.64
CA LEU A 32 -0.11 10.86 -6.45
C LEU A 32 -0.94 11.24 -7.68
N LEU A 33 -2.07 11.93 -7.49
CA LEU A 33 -2.95 12.33 -8.60
C LEU A 33 -2.30 13.39 -9.50
N SER A 34 -1.52 14.30 -8.91
CA SER A 34 -0.74 15.30 -9.66
C SER A 34 0.25 14.63 -10.60
N THR A 35 0.95 13.60 -10.13
CA THR A 35 1.89 12.81 -10.92
C THR A 35 1.16 12.04 -12.01
N ILE A 36 0.14 11.25 -11.68
CA ILE A 36 -0.65 10.47 -12.66
C ILE A 36 -1.23 11.38 -13.75
N ARG A 37 -1.73 12.57 -13.39
CA ARG A 37 -2.26 13.54 -14.37
C ARG A 37 -1.18 13.99 -15.36
N LYS A 38 0.07 14.14 -14.93
CA LYS A 38 1.18 14.64 -15.76
C LYS A 38 1.81 13.53 -16.61
N THR A 39 2.03 12.36 -16.03
CA THR A 39 2.82 11.27 -16.63
C THR A 39 1.94 10.14 -17.19
N GLY A 40 0.67 10.04 -16.77
CA GLY A 40 -0.23 8.94 -17.09
C GLY A 40 -0.01 7.68 -16.23
N SER A 41 1.00 7.67 -15.36
CA SER A 41 1.30 6.52 -14.48
C SER A 41 1.99 6.97 -13.19
N TYR A 42 1.85 6.15 -12.14
CA TYR A 42 2.61 6.31 -10.90
C TYR A 42 3.46 5.06 -10.69
N SER A 43 4.78 5.24 -10.71
CA SER A 43 5.74 4.15 -10.49
C SER A 43 6.62 4.49 -9.30
N LEU A 44 6.63 3.62 -8.30
CA LEU A 44 7.60 3.70 -7.21
C LEU A 44 8.94 3.17 -7.73
N THR A 45 9.95 4.04 -7.87
CA THR A 45 11.34 3.63 -8.08
C THR A 45 11.90 3.11 -6.76
N ILE A 46 11.47 1.90 -6.39
CA ILE A 46 12.12 1.11 -5.33
C ILE A 46 13.42 0.53 -5.91
N ASN A 47 14.55 0.80 -5.25
CA ASN A 47 15.83 0.19 -5.61
C ASN A 47 15.70 -1.35 -5.45
N SER A 48 16.32 -2.13 -6.34
CA SER A 48 16.39 -3.60 -6.24
C SER A 48 16.84 -4.09 -4.86
N GLU A 49 17.72 -3.34 -4.19
CA GLU A 49 18.16 -3.63 -2.81
C GLU A 49 17.04 -3.42 -1.77
N GLN A 50 16.22 -2.38 -1.94
CA GLN A 50 15.02 -2.16 -1.11
C GLN A 50 13.99 -3.27 -1.36
N GLN A 51 13.87 -3.76 -2.60
CA GLN A 51 13.02 -4.89 -2.99
C GLN A 51 13.41 -6.22 -2.32
N GLN A 52 14.70 -6.45 -2.07
CA GLN A 52 15.17 -7.67 -1.40
C GLN A 52 15.08 -7.57 0.13
N ASN A 53 15.05 -6.36 0.67
CA ASN A 53 14.98 -6.12 2.12
C ASN A 53 13.55 -6.20 2.71
N TRP A 54 12.54 -6.56 1.90
CA TRP A 54 11.13 -6.59 2.32
C TRP A 54 10.86 -7.53 3.50
N HIS A 55 11.64 -8.60 3.65
CA HIS A 55 11.50 -9.52 4.79
C HIS A 55 11.92 -8.90 6.14
N LEU A 56 12.89 -7.99 6.14
CA LEU A 56 13.40 -7.35 7.36
C LEU A 56 12.54 -6.16 7.79
N LEU A 57 12.04 -5.38 6.82
CA LEU A 57 11.18 -4.21 7.08
C LEU A 57 9.79 -4.61 7.60
N LEU A 58 9.24 -5.74 7.17
CA LEU A 58 7.92 -6.20 7.63
C LEU A 58 7.94 -6.80 9.04
N GLY A 59 9.08 -7.30 9.50
CA GLY A 59 9.23 -7.84 10.86
C GLY A 59 9.10 -6.77 11.95
N GLU A 60 9.43 -5.51 11.64
CA GLU A 60 9.35 -4.39 12.58
C GLU A 60 7.96 -3.74 12.61
N TYR A 61 7.28 -3.68 11.46
CA TYR A 61 6.01 -2.95 11.32
C TYR A 61 4.74 -3.83 11.42
N CYS A 62 4.86 -5.17 11.41
CA CYS A 62 3.69 -6.06 11.41
C CYS A 62 3.80 -7.26 12.39
N PRO A 63 3.49 -7.08 13.69
CA PRO A 63 3.61 -8.13 14.69
C PRO A 63 2.55 -9.26 14.62
N TYR A 64 1.57 -9.18 13.69
CA TYR A 64 0.42 -10.09 13.66
C TYR A 64 0.33 -11.01 12.44
N ILE A 65 1.30 -10.96 11.51
CA ILE A 65 1.36 -11.90 10.39
C ILE A 65 2.24 -13.08 10.81
N LYS A 66 1.62 -14.26 10.95
CA LYS A 66 2.38 -15.49 11.19
C LYS A 66 3.26 -15.80 9.96
N PRO A 67 4.52 -16.23 10.16
CA PRO A 67 5.50 -16.41 9.09
C PRO A 67 5.13 -17.50 8.06
N ASP A 68 4.17 -18.37 8.36
CA ASP A 68 3.62 -19.40 7.46
C ASP A 68 2.74 -18.83 6.34
N HIS A 69 2.22 -17.61 6.49
CA HIS A 69 1.39 -16.94 5.48
C HIS A 69 2.19 -16.12 4.45
N LEU A 70 3.45 -15.75 4.76
CA LEU A 70 4.26 -14.94 3.85
C LEU A 70 4.83 -15.76 2.69
N SER A 71 5.17 -17.03 2.91
CA SER A 71 5.67 -17.93 1.86
C SER A 71 4.58 -18.28 0.83
N THR A 72 3.33 -18.43 1.28
CA THR A 72 2.18 -18.74 0.43
C THR A 72 1.76 -17.54 -0.43
N LEU A 73 1.86 -16.32 0.08
CA LEU A 73 1.60 -15.11 -0.71
C LEU A 73 2.64 -14.90 -1.81
N TRP A 74 3.93 -15.13 -1.53
CA TRP A 74 4.98 -15.07 -2.55
C TRP A 74 4.80 -16.15 -3.63
N GLN A 75 4.42 -17.38 -3.25
CA GLN A 75 4.12 -18.45 -4.21
C GLN A 75 2.94 -18.11 -5.13
N TRP A 76 1.91 -17.43 -4.62
CA TRP A 76 0.75 -17.02 -5.40
C TRP A 76 1.04 -15.83 -6.32
N LEU A 77 1.81 -14.83 -5.85
CA LEU A 77 2.24 -13.68 -6.65
C LEU A 77 3.22 -14.05 -7.76
N ALA A 78 4.05 -15.08 -7.56
CA ALA A 78 4.97 -15.59 -8.57
C ALA A 78 4.28 -16.40 -9.70
N GLN A 79 2.97 -16.65 -9.58
CA GLN A 79 2.20 -17.50 -10.50
C GLN A 79 1.16 -16.71 -11.32
N GLN A 80 1.24 -15.37 -11.30
CA GLN A 80 0.53 -14.47 -12.20
C GLN A 80 1.48 -13.83 -13.21
#